data_AF-A0A355KVP7-F1
#
_entry.id   AF-A0A355KVP7-F1
#
_cell.length_a   1.000
_cell.length_b   1.000
_cell.length_c   1.000
_cell.angle_alpha   90.00
_cell.angle_beta   90.00
_cell.angle_gamma   90.00
#
_symmetry.space_group_name_H-M   'P 1'
#
loop_
_entity.id
_entity.type
_entity.pdbx_description
1 polymer ?
#
loop_
_entity_poly.entity_id
_entity_poly.type
_entity_poly.pdbx_seq_one_letter_code
_entity_poly.pdbx_strand_id
1 'polypeptide(L)'
;MVHTRKIISVLLIVTLFAGCIGLSVNAADSLLLPDYTMTDAEWDKYWSTVEGDNTQIALTPGADASELNFNWHSERKAAVPMVKIADNEKMENAKTFYGYCTLADNGQQTNRVTAKGLEENTKYYYSYSLGKDNWSEPTFYITRSTDS
;
A
#
# COMPACT_ATOMS: atom_id res chain seq x y z
N MET A 1 -23.70 -37.19 36.32
CA MET A 1 -22.67 -36.39 35.61
C MET A 1 -22.93 -36.40 34.09
N VAL A 2 -23.98 -35.71 33.60
CA VAL A 2 -24.27 -35.58 32.14
C VAL A 2 -24.92 -34.22 31.78
N HIS A 3 -25.41 -33.43 32.75
CA HIS A 3 -26.23 -32.23 32.44
C HIS A 3 -25.48 -30.88 32.42
N THR A 4 -24.22 -30.79 32.88
CA THR A 4 -23.47 -29.53 32.88
C THR A 4 -22.69 -29.27 31.58
N ARG A 5 -22.49 -30.30 30.75
CA ARG A 5 -21.67 -30.18 29.51
C ARG A 5 -22.44 -29.63 28.31
N LYS A 6 -23.78 -29.68 28.31
CA LYS A 6 -24.60 -29.18 27.19
C LYS A 6 -24.90 -27.68 27.27
N ILE A 7 -24.92 -27.08 28.48
CA ILE A 7 -25.24 -25.66 28.66
C ILE A 7 -24.05 -24.77 28.27
N ILE A 8 -22.81 -25.24 28.47
CA ILE A 8 -21.59 -24.49 28.12
C ILE A 8 -21.40 -24.40 26.60
N SER A 9 -21.76 -25.45 25.84
CA SER A 9 -21.66 -25.43 24.37
C SER A 9 -22.70 -24.53 23.69
N VAL A 10 -23.85 -24.28 24.32
CA VAL A 10 -24.88 -23.39 23.75
C VAL A 10 -24.53 -21.91 23.96
N LEU A 11 -23.88 -21.54 25.08
CA LEU A 11 -23.47 -20.16 25.33
C LEU A 11 -22.33 -19.67 24.42
N LEU A 12 -21.47 -20.59 23.96
CA LEU A 12 -20.31 -20.27 23.11
C LEU A 12 -20.69 -20.05 21.64
N ILE A 13 -21.85 -20.54 21.21
CA ILE A 13 -22.36 -20.36 19.83
C ILE A 13 -23.12 -19.04 19.70
N VAL A 14 -23.79 -18.57 20.75
CA VAL A 14 -24.53 -17.29 20.74
C VAL A 14 -23.60 -16.07 20.76
N THR A 15 -22.40 -16.20 21.34
CA THR A 15 -21.37 -15.13 21.30
C THR A 15 -20.62 -15.05 19.96
N LEU A 16 -20.63 -16.12 19.15
CA LEU A 16 -20.02 -16.12 17.81
C LEU A 16 -20.88 -15.42 16.74
N PHE A 17 -22.15 -15.13 17.01
CA PHE A 17 -23.06 -14.45 16.06
C PHE A 17 -23.23 -12.94 16.30
N ALA A 18 -22.67 -12.38 17.39
CA ALA A 18 -22.75 -10.95 17.70
C ALA A 18 -21.53 -10.14 17.24
N GLY A 19 -20.48 -10.80 16.71
CA GLY A 19 -19.23 -10.16 16.29
C GLY A 19 -19.19 -9.68 14.84
N CYS A 20 -20.23 -9.95 14.03
CA CYS A 20 -20.28 -9.57 12.62
C CYS A 20 -21.27 -8.44 12.33
N ILE A 21 -21.63 -7.63 13.33
CA ILE A 21 -22.09 -6.27 13.02
C ILE A 21 -20.80 -5.48 12.80
N GLY A 22 -20.26 -5.61 11.59
CA GLY A 22 -19.32 -4.65 11.08
C GLY A 22 -20.02 -3.30 11.14
N LEU A 23 -19.69 -2.50 12.15
CA LEU A 23 -19.80 -1.07 12.00
C LEU A 23 -18.91 -0.76 10.80
N SER A 24 -19.55 -0.55 9.65
CA SER A 24 -18.91 0.13 8.54
C SER A 24 -18.45 1.47 9.09
N VAL A 25 -17.19 1.54 9.50
CA VAL A 25 -16.51 2.81 9.68
C VAL A 25 -16.40 3.36 8.27
N ASN A 26 -17.37 4.20 7.90
CA ASN A 26 -17.22 5.04 6.73
C ASN A 26 -15.97 5.88 6.97
N ALA A 27 -15.12 6.00 5.94
CA ALA A 27 -13.90 6.81 5.92
C ALA A 27 -14.21 8.32 5.95
N ALA A 28 -15.10 8.74 6.83
CA ALA A 28 -15.63 10.09 6.92
C ALA A 28 -15.20 10.79 8.22
N ASP A 29 -14.07 10.39 8.82
CA ASP A 29 -13.45 11.22 9.85
C ASP A 29 -12.49 12.21 9.20
N SER A 30 -12.84 13.48 9.40
CA SER A 30 -12.55 14.62 8.53
C SER A 30 -11.16 15.26 8.72
N LEU A 31 -10.09 14.48 8.57
CA LEU A 31 -8.79 15.04 8.20
C LEU A 31 -8.73 15.05 6.68
N LEU A 32 -8.48 16.23 6.07
CA LEU A 32 -8.48 16.46 4.63
C LEU A 32 -7.50 15.53 3.90
N LEU A 33 -7.95 14.33 3.58
CA LEU A 33 -7.33 13.47 2.60
C LEU A 33 -7.96 13.82 1.25
N PRO A 34 -7.20 13.86 0.15
CA PRO A 34 -7.75 13.55 -1.15
C PRO A 34 -8.24 12.10 -1.05
N ASP A 35 -9.47 11.94 -0.59
CA ASP A 35 -10.25 10.74 -0.86
C ASP A 35 -10.14 10.53 -2.37
N TYR A 36 -9.55 9.41 -2.76
CA TYR A 36 -9.61 8.99 -4.14
C TYR A 36 -11.05 8.53 -4.32
N THR A 37 -11.95 9.49 -4.56
CA THR A 37 -13.39 9.28 -4.76
C THR A 37 -13.60 8.64 -6.13
N MET A 38 -13.00 7.48 -6.36
CA MET A 38 -13.26 6.69 -7.53
C MET A 38 -14.51 5.88 -7.27
N THR A 39 -15.51 6.03 -8.15
CA THR A 39 -16.73 5.24 -8.10
C THR A 39 -16.43 3.78 -8.42
N ASP A 40 -17.30 2.86 -7.99
CA ASP A 40 -17.18 1.43 -8.33
C ASP A 40 -17.04 1.21 -9.85
N ALA A 41 -17.78 1.97 -10.66
CA ALA A 41 -17.70 1.89 -12.12
C ALA A 41 -16.35 2.35 -12.69
N GLU A 42 -15.73 3.36 -12.09
CA GLU A 42 -14.40 3.81 -12.46
C GLU A 42 -13.32 2.82 -11.98
N TRP A 43 -13.52 2.20 -10.81
CA TRP A 43 -12.68 1.11 -10.33
C TRP A 43 -12.73 -0.11 -11.23
N ASP A 44 -13.91 -0.59 -11.58
CA ASP A 44 -14.07 -1.73 -12.48
C ASP A 44 -13.40 -1.47 -13.83
N LYS A 45 -13.57 -0.25 -14.35
CA LYS A 45 -12.91 0.17 -15.58
C LYS A 45 -11.39 0.20 -15.44
N TYR A 46 -10.84 0.77 -14.37
CA TYR A 46 -9.41 0.77 -14.10
C TYR A 46 -8.87 -0.65 -13.90
N TRP A 47 -9.50 -1.44 -13.05
CA TRP A 47 -9.08 -2.79 -12.74
C TRP A 47 -9.04 -3.68 -13.99
N SER A 48 -10.02 -3.54 -14.89
CA SER A 48 -10.04 -4.27 -16.16
C SER A 48 -8.82 -4.01 -17.06
N THR A 49 -8.08 -2.91 -16.84
CA THR A 49 -6.86 -2.61 -17.59
C THR A 49 -5.58 -3.12 -16.91
N VAL A 50 -5.61 -3.36 -15.59
CA VAL A 50 -4.40 -3.70 -14.81
C VAL A 50 -4.45 -5.06 -14.12
N GLU A 51 -5.58 -5.78 -14.12
CA GLU A 51 -5.77 -6.99 -13.32
C GLU A 51 -4.81 -8.15 -13.64
N GLY A 52 -4.30 -8.20 -14.88
CA GLY A 52 -3.29 -9.16 -15.31
C GLY A 52 -1.85 -8.62 -15.25
N ASP A 53 -1.67 -7.35 -14.89
CA ASP A 53 -0.37 -6.70 -14.85
C ASP A 53 0.27 -6.88 -13.47
N ASN A 54 1.27 -7.75 -13.38
CA ASN A 54 1.99 -7.99 -12.14
C ASN A 54 3.07 -6.91 -11.84
N THR A 55 3.25 -5.92 -12.71
CA THR A 55 4.20 -4.81 -12.54
C THR A 55 3.64 -3.65 -11.71
N GLN A 56 2.37 -3.74 -11.33
CA GLN A 56 1.72 -2.80 -10.42
C GLN A 56 2.50 -2.65 -9.11
N ILE A 57 2.59 -1.42 -8.61
CA ILE A 57 3.33 -1.10 -7.40
C ILE A 57 2.50 -1.33 -6.14
N ALA A 58 3.11 -1.90 -5.11
CA ALA A 58 2.54 -2.08 -3.79
C ALA A 58 3.30 -1.24 -2.76
N LEU A 59 2.56 -0.47 -1.97
CA LEU A 59 3.06 0.32 -0.85
C LEU A 59 2.70 -0.36 0.46
N THR A 60 3.65 -0.44 1.40
CA THR A 60 3.42 -0.99 2.74
C THR A 60 4.13 -0.15 3.79
N PRO A 61 3.60 -0.05 5.03
CA PRO A 61 4.31 0.60 6.12
C PRO A 61 5.73 0.03 6.30
N GLY A 62 6.67 0.91 6.68
CA GLY A 62 8.03 0.55 7.02
C GLY A 62 8.19 0.11 8.48
N ALA A 63 9.41 0.24 9.01
CA ALA A 63 9.67 -0.10 10.41
C ALA A 63 8.93 0.82 11.40
N ASP A 64 8.68 2.07 10.99
CA ASP A 64 7.96 3.10 11.74
C ASP A 64 7.25 4.08 10.77
N ALA A 65 6.60 5.11 11.33
CA ALA A 65 5.82 6.11 10.58
C ALA A 65 6.65 6.91 9.55
N SER A 66 7.97 6.98 9.75
CA SER A 66 8.88 7.70 8.87
C SER A 66 9.36 6.88 7.68
N GLU A 67 8.94 5.62 7.60
CA GLU A 67 9.35 4.68 6.57
C GLU A 67 8.18 4.17 5.72
N LEU A 68 8.40 4.09 4.41
CA LEU A 68 7.45 3.54 3.45
C LEU A 68 8.17 2.60 2.49
N ASN A 69 7.64 1.38 2.35
CA ASN A 69 8.19 0.34 1.48
C ASN A 69 7.45 0.32 0.15
N PHE A 70 8.22 0.25 -0.94
CA PHE A 70 7.75 0.17 -2.32
C PHE A 70 8.20 -1.16 -2.93
N ASN A 71 7.26 -1.88 -3.53
CA ASN A 71 7.51 -3.19 -4.12
C ASN A 71 6.83 -3.30 -5.49
N TRP A 72 7.53 -3.79 -6.52
CA TRP A 72 6.95 -4.01 -7.84
C TRP A 72 7.73 -5.07 -8.62
N HIS A 73 7.09 -5.74 -9.58
CA HIS A 73 7.80 -6.59 -10.54
C HIS A 73 8.30 -5.78 -11.73
N SER A 74 9.39 -6.22 -12.35
CA SER A 74 9.82 -5.71 -13.64
C SER A 74 10.48 -6.80 -14.48
N GLU A 75 10.59 -6.56 -15.78
CA GLU A 75 11.54 -7.29 -16.62
C GLU A 75 12.94 -7.22 -16.00
N ARG A 76 13.75 -8.25 -16.28
CA ARG A 76 15.15 -8.29 -15.86
C ARG A 76 15.94 -7.25 -16.65
N LYS A 77 15.98 -6.03 -16.13
CA LYS A 77 16.83 -4.94 -16.59
C LYS A 77 17.80 -4.66 -15.46
N ALA A 78 19.10 -4.72 -15.74
CA ALA A 78 20.20 -4.59 -14.78
C ALA A 78 20.34 -3.17 -14.17
N ALA A 79 19.24 -2.57 -13.73
CA ALA A 79 19.20 -1.28 -13.05
C ALA A 79 18.83 -1.50 -11.58
N VAL A 80 19.54 -0.79 -10.68
CA VAL A 80 19.19 -0.71 -9.27
C VAL A 80 17.79 -0.09 -9.17
N PRO A 81 16.82 -0.70 -8.48
CA PRO A 81 15.50 -0.12 -8.33
C PRO A 81 15.58 1.16 -7.49
N MET A 82 14.87 2.18 -7.92
CA MET A 82 14.91 3.51 -7.31
C MET A 82 13.50 4.07 -7.15
N VAL A 83 13.31 4.84 -6.08
CA VAL A 83 12.12 5.68 -5.87
C VAL A 83 12.56 7.10 -5.59
N LYS A 84 11.93 8.05 -6.27
CA LYS A 84 12.02 9.48 -5.95
C LYS A 84 10.83 9.86 -5.10
N ILE A 85 11.04 10.69 -4.09
CA ILE A 85 9.97 11.29 -3.27
C ILE A 85 10.20 12.80 -3.14
N ALA A 86 9.14 13.57 -3.32
CA ALA A 86 9.10 15.00 -3.06
C ALA A 86 7.79 15.38 -2.34
N ASP A 87 7.74 16.55 -1.74
CA ASP A 87 6.55 17.15 -1.14
C ASP A 87 5.70 17.94 -2.15
N ASN A 88 6.06 17.89 -3.43
CA ASN A 88 5.43 18.63 -4.52
C ASN A 88 5.24 17.74 -5.75
N GLU A 89 4.15 17.97 -6.48
CA GLU A 89 3.73 17.17 -7.65
C GLU A 89 4.73 17.19 -8.81
N LYS A 90 5.47 18.31 -8.94
CA LYS A 90 6.49 18.49 -9.97
C LYS A 90 7.76 17.68 -9.70
N MET A 91 7.86 17.03 -8.54
CA MET A 91 9.04 16.28 -8.10
C MET A 91 10.32 17.15 -8.05
N GLU A 92 10.18 18.46 -7.83
CA GLU A 92 11.30 19.37 -7.65
C GLU A 92 12.04 19.01 -6.36
N ASN A 93 13.38 18.98 -6.42
CA ASN A 93 14.25 18.60 -5.29
C ASN A 93 13.96 17.21 -4.70
N ALA A 94 13.39 16.29 -5.48
CA ALA A 94 13.06 14.96 -5.01
C ALA A 94 14.27 14.21 -4.42
N LYS A 95 14.07 13.61 -3.26
CA LYS A 95 15.02 12.69 -2.64
C LYS A 95 14.93 11.34 -3.34
N THR A 96 16.07 10.79 -3.73
CA THR A 96 16.15 9.46 -4.35
C THR A 96 16.56 8.40 -3.33
N PHE A 97 15.81 7.32 -3.27
CA PHE A 97 16.07 6.14 -2.46
C PHE A 97 16.40 4.97 -3.38
N TYR A 98 17.40 4.20 -2.99
CA TYR A 98 17.89 3.05 -3.73
C TYR A 98 17.48 1.77 -3.01
N GLY A 99 17.11 0.77 -3.80
CA GLY A 99 16.66 -0.51 -3.30
C GLY A 99 17.56 -1.65 -3.74
N TYR A 100 16.99 -2.84 -3.64
CA TYR A 100 17.57 -4.06 -4.16
C TYR A 100 16.52 -4.84 -4.95
N CYS A 101 16.99 -5.72 -5.83
CA CYS A 101 16.14 -6.64 -6.56
C CYS A 101 16.54 -8.09 -6.33
N THR A 102 15.57 -8.99 -6.46
CA THR A 102 15.77 -10.44 -6.45
C THR A 102 15.13 -11.04 -7.70
N LEU A 103 15.73 -12.08 -8.27
CA LEU A 103 15.14 -12.78 -9.42
C LEU A 103 13.86 -13.50 -9.01
N ALA A 104 12.87 -13.48 -9.89
CA ALA A 104 11.65 -14.28 -9.81
C ALA A 104 11.75 -15.49 -10.75
N ASP A 105 10.96 -16.53 -10.47
CA ASP A 105 11.02 -17.82 -11.17
C ASP A 105 10.69 -17.73 -12.69
N ASN A 106 10.00 -16.68 -13.10
CA ASN A 106 9.60 -16.43 -14.49
C ASN A 106 10.59 -15.53 -15.27
N GLY A 107 11.81 -15.32 -14.76
CA GLY A 107 12.82 -14.48 -15.40
C GLY A 107 12.57 -12.97 -15.24
N GLN A 108 11.57 -12.56 -14.47
CA GLN A 108 11.42 -11.19 -13.98
C GLN A 108 12.31 -10.96 -12.74
N GLN A 109 12.26 -9.73 -12.21
CA GLN A 109 12.79 -9.41 -10.89
C GLN A 109 11.72 -8.75 -10.02
N THR A 110 11.80 -8.97 -8.72
CA THR A 110 11.06 -8.21 -7.70
C THR A 110 11.95 -7.08 -7.20
N ASN A 111 11.45 -5.86 -7.25
CA ASN A 111 12.14 -4.66 -6.80
C ASN A 111 11.62 -4.26 -5.42
N ARG A 112 12.52 -3.82 -4.53
CA ARG A 112 12.19 -3.38 -3.18
C ARG A 112 12.97 -2.13 -2.83
N VAL A 113 12.27 -1.05 -2.46
CA VAL A 113 12.87 0.21 -2.01
C VAL A 113 12.19 0.64 -0.71
N THR A 114 12.97 1.06 0.28
CA THR A 114 12.45 1.68 1.50
C THR A 114 12.81 3.15 1.49
N ALA A 115 11.80 4.01 1.46
CA ALA A 115 11.98 5.43 1.74
C ALA A 115 12.01 5.65 3.26
N LYS A 116 12.86 6.59 3.69
CA LYS A 116 13.10 6.89 5.11
C LYS A 116 13.14 8.39 5.35
N GLY A 117 12.75 8.78 6.57
CA GLY A 117 12.72 10.18 7.01
C GLY A 117 11.55 10.93 6.39
N LEU A 118 10.41 10.26 6.23
CA LEU A 118 9.15 10.90 5.92
C LEU A 118 8.56 11.48 7.21
N GLU A 119 7.92 12.64 7.09
CA GLU A 119 7.18 13.24 8.20
C GLU A 119 5.77 12.65 8.28
N GLU A 120 5.21 12.52 9.48
CA GLU A 120 3.83 12.07 9.66
C GLU A 120 2.82 13.10 9.14
N ASN A 121 1.65 12.65 8.68
CA ASN A 121 0.56 13.50 8.20
C ASN A 121 0.95 14.44 7.05
N THR A 122 1.92 14.03 6.22
CA THR A 122 2.46 14.84 5.12
C THR A 122 2.10 14.21 3.77
N LYS A 123 1.64 15.06 2.85
CA LYS A 123 1.41 14.67 1.45
C LYS A 123 2.74 14.66 0.70
N TYR A 124 3.12 13.48 0.22
CA TYR A 124 4.26 13.28 -0.66
C TYR A 124 3.80 12.84 -2.04
N TYR A 125 4.66 13.03 -3.03
CA TYR A 125 4.57 12.47 -4.37
C TYR A 125 5.75 11.54 -4.58
N TYR A 126 5.50 10.37 -5.15
CA TYR A 126 6.53 9.39 -5.47
C TYR A 126 6.52 9.03 -6.95
N SER A 127 7.69 8.66 -7.45
CA SER A 127 7.86 8.05 -8.78
C SER A 127 8.91 6.94 -8.67
N TYR A 128 8.69 5.81 -9.34
CA TYR A 128 9.55 4.64 -9.26
C TYR A 128 10.14 4.27 -10.62
N SER A 129 11.32 3.66 -10.60
CA SER A 129 12.07 3.34 -11.81
C SER A 129 11.44 2.17 -12.58
N LEU A 130 11.14 2.39 -13.86
CA LEU A 130 10.68 1.39 -14.84
C LEU A 130 11.84 0.87 -15.73
N GLY A 131 13.06 1.30 -15.42
CA GLY A 131 14.30 1.04 -16.15
C GLY A 131 15.39 2.01 -15.69
N LYS A 132 16.52 2.06 -16.39
CA LYS A 132 17.64 2.95 -16.02
C LYS A 132 17.25 4.44 -16.02
N ASP A 133 16.53 4.86 -17.07
CA ASP A 133 16.19 6.28 -17.30
C ASP A 133 14.66 6.51 -17.44
N ASN A 134 13.86 5.46 -17.24
CA ASN A 134 12.40 5.51 -17.33
C ASN A 134 11.78 5.51 -15.94
N TRP A 135 10.77 6.35 -15.73
CA TRP A 135 10.12 6.59 -14.45
C TRP A 135 8.60 6.52 -14.61
N SER A 136 7.90 6.12 -13.55
CA SER A 136 6.44 6.25 -13.49
C SER A 136 6.03 7.72 -13.43
N GLU A 137 4.79 8.01 -13.80
CA GLU A 137 4.17 9.30 -13.46
C GLU A 137 4.14 9.49 -11.94
N PRO A 138 4.28 10.74 -11.44
CA PRO A 138 4.16 11.04 -10.01
C PRO A 138 2.79 10.63 -9.47
N THR A 139 2.78 9.89 -8.37
CA THR A 139 1.56 9.49 -7.64
C THR A 139 1.69 9.97 -6.20
N PHE A 140 0.62 10.53 -5.62
CA PHE A 140 0.68 11.01 -4.25
C PHE A 140 0.45 9.89 -3.23
N TYR A 141 1.01 10.07 -2.03
CA TYR A 141 0.75 9.28 -0.84
C TYR A 141 0.73 10.21 0.38
N ILE A 142 -0.11 9.91 1.38
CA ILE A 142 -0.17 10.66 2.63
C ILE A 142 0.22 9.75 3.77
N THR A 143 1.35 10.05 4.40
CA THR A 143 1.81 9.39 5.62
C THR A 143 0.82 9.62 6.75
N ARG A 144 0.76 8.70 7.70
CA ARG A 144 -0.18 8.74 8.82
C ARG A 144 0.56 8.82 10.13
N SER A 145 -0.10 9.41 11.12
CA SER A 145 0.40 9.35 12.48
C SER A 145 0.33 7.95 13.04
N THR A 146 1.29 7.62 13.89
CA THR A 146 1.28 6.39 14.70
C THR A 146 0.61 6.57 16.05
N ASP A 147 0.24 7.81 16.41
CA ASP A 147 -0.52 8.10 17.62
C ASP A 147 -1.99 7.72 17.42
N SER A 148 -2.53 6.92 18.35
CA SER A 148 -3.93 6.43 18.38
C SER A 148 -4.80 7.19 19.37
#